data_AF-A0A966YG19-F1
#
_entry.id   AF-A0A966YG19-F1
#
_cell.length_a   1.000
_cell.length_b   1.000
_cell.length_c   1.000
_cell.angle_alpha   90.00
_cell.angle_beta   90.00
_cell.angle_gamma   90.00
#
_symmetry.space_group_name_H-M   'P 1'
#
loop_
_entity.id
_entity.type
_entity.pdbx_description
1 polymer ?
#
loop_
_entity_poly.entity_id
_entity_poly.type
_entity_poly.pdbx_seq_one_letter_code
_entity_poly.pdbx_strand_id
1 'polypeptide(L)'
;MKLTSVVAALGLLAAPAFAEQQFVSIGTGGVTGVYYPTGGAICRLVNKDRKEHGIRCSAESTGGSVYNINTVRAGELEFGVAQS
;
A
#
# COMPACT_ATOMS: atom_id res chain seq x y z
N MET A 1 14.06 -57.14 -24.82
CA MET A 1 14.83 -55.90 -24.62
C MET A 1 13.83 -54.79 -24.36
N LYS A 2 13.71 -54.34 -23.11
CA LYS A 2 12.70 -53.38 -22.64
C LYS A 2 13.16 -51.97 -23.01
N LEU A 3 12.44 -51.29 -23.91
CA LEU A 3 12.55 -49.83 -24.06
C LEU A 3 11.28 -49.19 -23.48
N THR A 4 11.33 -48.95 -22.18
CA THR A 4 10.37 -48.09 -21.46
C THR A 4 10.77 -46.63 -21.71
N SER A 5 10.04 -45.95 -22.60
CA SER A 5 10.15 -44.51 -22.81
C SER A 5 9.70 -43.77 -21.56
N VAL A 6 10.64 -43.17 -20.84
CA VAL A 6 10.35 -42.24 -19.75
C VAL A 6 10.06 -40.88 -20.37
N VAL A 7 8.78 -40.54 -20.51
CA VAL A 7 8.35 -39.17 -20.81
C VAL A 7 8.51 -38.37 -19.52
N ALA A 8 9.60 -37.60 -19.42
CA ALA A 8 9.80 -36.63 -18.37
C ALA A 8 8.76 -35.51 -18.54
N ALA A 9 7.68 -35.58 -17.77
CA ALA A 9 6.72 -34.50 -17.64
C ALA A 9 7.40 -33.33 -16.89
N LEU A 10 8.01 -32.40 -17.63
CA LEU A 10 8.32 -31.06 -17.13
C LEU A 10 6.99 -30.31 -16.92
N GLY A 11 6.27 -30.66 -15.86
CA GLY A 11 5.23 -29.81 -15.32
C GLY A 11 5.91 -28.57 -14.77
N LEU A 12 5.83 -27.45 -15.50
CA LEU A 12 6.16 -26.13 -14.97
C LEU A 12 5.34 -25.92 -13.71
N LEU A 13 5.99 -26.06 -12.54
CA LEU A 13 5.49 -25.55 -11.28
C LEU A 13 5.52 -24.02 -11.38
N ALA A 14 4.49 -23.44 -11.99
CA ALA A 14 4.24 -22.01 -11.93
C ALA A 14 3.96 -21.68 -10.46
N ALA A 15 4.98 -21.21 -9.74
CA ALA A 15 4.80 -20.64 -8.42
C ALA A 15 3.80 -19.48 -8.53
N PRO A 16 2.85 -19.34 -7.60
CA PRO A 16 1.91 -18.22 -7.63
C PRO A 16 2.72 -16.91 -7.53
N ALA A 17 2.58 -16.06 -8.54
CA ALA A 17 3.10 -14.70 -8.49
C ALA A 17 2.28 -13.92 -7.46
N PHE A 18 2.84 -13.70 -6.28
CA PHE A 18 2.26 -12.79 -5.30
C PHE A 18 2.46 -11.37 -5.84
N ALA A 19 1.37 -10.70 -6.21
CA ALA A 19 1.42 -9.28 -6.54
C ALA A 19 1.88 -8.49 -5.29
N GLU A 20 2.98 -7.76 -5.43
CA GLU A 20 3.54 -6.93 -4.37
C GLU A 20 2.51 -5.85 -3.99
N GLN A 21 2.09 -5.87 -2.72
CA GLN A 21 1.12 -4.90 -2.21
C GLN A 21 1.89 -3.66 -1.76
N GLN A 22 1.68 -2.54 -2.45
CA GLN A 22 2.26 -1.27 -2.04
C GLN A 22 1.42 -0.68 -0.92
N PHE A 23 2.05 -0.34 0.21
CA PHE A 23 1.40 0.34 1.33
C PHE A 23 1.69 1.83 1.24
N VAL A 24 0.66 2.64 1.48
CA VAL A 24 0.72 4.09 1.47
C VAL A 24 0.04 4.62 2.72
N SER A 25 0.72 5.49 3.44
CA SER A 25 0.22 6.16 4.63
C SER A 25 0.11 7.66 4.40
N ILE A 26 -1.01 8.23 4.83
CA ILE A 26 -1.26 9.68 4.82
C ILE A 26 -1.19 10.19 6.25
N GLY A 27 -0.17 10.97 6.58
CA GLY A 27 -0.11 11.72 7.82
C GLY A 27 -1.19 12.79 7.87
N THR A 28 -1.96 12.85 8.95
CA THR A 28 -3.11 13.76 9.06
C THR A 28 -2.94 14.78 10.20
N GLY A 29 -3.61 14.56 11.31
CA GLY A 29 -3.56 15.34 12.55
C GLY A 29 -4.28 14.56 13.64
N GLY A 30 -4.68 15.21 14.73
CA GLY A 30 -5.46 14.53 15.78
C GLY A 30 -6.78 13.96 15.27
N VAL A 31 -7.21 12.82 15.82
CA VAL A 31 -8.43 12.10 15.40
C VAL A 31 -9.73 12.89 15.53
N THR A 32 -9.74 13.94 16.36
CA THR A 32 -10.87 14.87 16.53
C THR A 32 -10.83 16.06 15.57
N GLY A 33 -9.72 16.25 14.84
CA GLY A 33 -9.55 17.30 13.85
C GLY A 33 -10.10 16.91 12.48
N VAL A 34 -10.04 17.84 11.52
CA VAL A 34 -10.61 17.64 10.16
C VAL A 34 -9.69 16.81 9.25
N TYR A 35 -8.38 16.84 9.49
CA TYR A 35 -7.44 16.12 8.62
C TYR A 35 -7.59 14.60 8.71
N TYR A 36 -7.89 14.06 9.88
CA TYR A 36 -8.04 12.61 10.08
C TYR A 36 -9.18 12.00 9.25
N PRO A 37 -10.44 12.49 9.34
CA PRO A 37 -11.51 12.01 8.46
C PRO A 37 -11.28 12.34 6.99
N THR A 38 -10.57 13.43 6.67
CA THR A 38 -10.20 13.77 5.29
C THR A 38 -9.25 12.71 4.69
N GLY A 39 -8.17 12.37 5.39
CA GLY A 39 -7.26 11.30 4.99
C GLY A 39 -7.96 9.95 4.92
N GLY A 40 -8.84 9.64 5.88
CA GLY A 40 -9.65 8.42 5.87
C GLY A 40 -10.57 8.33 4.64
N ALA A 41 -11.19 9.44 4.23
CA ALA A 41 -12.01 9.48 3.02
C ALA A 41 -11.18 9.28 1.75
N ILE A 42 -10.00 9.89 1.66
CA ILE A 42 -9.05 9.67 0.55
C ILE A 42 -8.64 8.20 0.50
N CYS A 43 -8.20 7.62 1.61
CA CYS A 43 -7.81 6.22 1.64
C CYS A 43 -8.97 5.27 1.35
N ARG A 44 -10.22 5.61 1.70
CA ARG A 44 -11.39 4.83 1.31
C ARG A 44 -11.56 4.78 -0.21
N LEU A 45 -11.32 5.91 -0.90
CA LEU A 45 -11.37 5.97 -2.36
C LEU A 45 -10.23 5.17 -2.99
N VAL A 46 -8.99 5.35 -2.53
CA VAL A 46 -7.83 4.59 -3.03
C VAL A 46 -8.02 3.08 -2.81
N ASN A 47 -8.50 2.68 -1.63
CA ASN A 47 -8.72 1.27 -1.33
C ASN A 47 -9.86 0.64 -2.15
N LYS A 48 -10.79 1.44 -2.70
CA LYS A 48 -11.89 0.95 -3.54
C LYS A 48 -11.37 0.32 -4.82
N ASP A 49 -10.40 0.97 -5.46
CA ASP A 49 -9.84 0.56 -6.75
C ASP A 49 -8.52 -0.21 -6.60
N ARG A 50 -8.18 -0.63 -5.36
CA ARG A 50 -6.96 -1.39 -4.99
C ARG A 50 -6.69 -2.60 -5.88
N LYS A 51 -7.72 -3.26 -6.41
CA LYS A 51 -7.52 -4.43 -7.29
C LYS A 51 -6.87 -4.05 -8.62
N GLU A 52 -7.00 -2.80 -9.05
CA GLU A 52 -6.46 -2.30 -10.32
C GLU A 52 -5.00 -1.85 -10.17
N HIS A 53 -4.66 -1.18 -9.06
CA HIS A 53 -3.34 -0.59 -8.86
C HIS A 53 -2.50 -1.23 -7.73
N GLY A 54 -3.05 -2.15 -6.93
CA GLY A 54 -2.33 -2.87 -5.88
C GLY A 54 -2.03 -2.09 -4.59
N ILE A 55 -2.43 -0.81 -4.50
CA ILE A 55 -2.10 0.08 -3.38
C ILE A 55 -3.10 -0.09 -2.23
N ARG A 56 -2.59 -0.26 -1.01
CA ARG A 56 -3.35 -0.21 0.24
C ARG A 56 -3.03 1.08 0.98
N CYS A 57 -4.05 1.88 1.25
CA CYS A 57 -3.94 3.18 1.90
C CYS A 57 -4.40 3.15 3.36
N SER A 58 -3.67 3.83 4.24
CA SER A 58 -4.06 4.12 5.64
C SER A 58 -3.93 5.61 5.97
N ALA A 59 -4.80 6.09 6.84
CA ALA A 59 -4.72 7.45 7.38
C ALA A 59 -4.15 7.38 8.81
N GLU A 60 -3.08 8.13 9.06
CA GLU A 60 -2.35 8.07 10.32
C GLU A 60 -2.62 9.33 11.14
N SER A 61 -2.94 9.15 12.43
CA SER A 61 -3.05 10.26 13.38
C SER A 61 -1.66 10.78 13.72
N THR A 62 -1.44 12.08 13.57
CA THR A 62 -0.12 12.69 13.76
C THR A 62 -0.17 13.98 14.58
N GLY A 63 0.99 14.58 14.82
CA GLY A 63 1.13 15.91 15.40
C GLY A 63 0.76 17.09 14.48
N GLY A 64 0.28 16.83 13.25
CA GLY A 64 -0.10 17.88 12.29
C GLY A 64 0.99 18.25 11.29
N SER A 65 0.85 19.42 10.63
CA SER A 65 1.56 19.75 9.39
C SER A 65 3.09 19.69 9.47
N VAL A 66 3.70 20.21 10.54
CA VAL A 66 5.16 20.19 10.70
C VAL A 66 5.69 18.76 10.84
N TYR A 67 5.00 17.93 11.63
CA TYR A 67 5.32 16.52 11.76
C TYR A 67 5.22 15.84 10.39
N ASN A 68 4.09 15.99 9.71
CA ASN A 68 3.84 15.37 8.41
C ASN A 68 4.91 15.74 7.37
N ILE A 69 5.27 17.02 7.25
CA ILE A 69 6.29 17.48 6.31
C ILE A 69 7.65 16.85 6.60
N ASN A 70 8.05 16.82 7.88
CA ASN A 70 9.35 16.26 8.28
C ASN A 70 9.41 14.75 8.06
N THR A 71 8.34 14.03 8.39
CA THR A 71 8.25 12.57 8.24
C THR A 71 8.15 12.16 6.77
N VAL A 72 7.48 12.95 5.92
CA VAL A 72 7.51 12.77 4.47
C VAL A 72 8.91 13.02 3.91
N ARG A 73 9.59 14.10 4.35
CA ARG A 73 10.99 14.37 3.97
C ARG A 73 11.93 13.23 4.41
N ALA A 74 11.66 12.60 5.55
CA ALA A 74 12.44 11.47 6.07
C ALA A 74 12.14 10.14 5.36
N GLY A 75 11.10 10.07 4.51
CA GLY A 75 10.69 8.84 3.84
C GLY A 75 9.93 7.85 4.72
N GLU A 76 9.43 8.30 5.88
CA GLU A 76 8.66 7.48 6.83
C GLU A 76 7.15 7.54 6.56
N LEU A 77 6.68 8.58 5.85
CA LEU A 77 5.33 8.70 5.33
C LEU A 77 5.38 8.99 3.83
N GLU A 78 4.49 8.38 3.05
CA GLU A 78 4.39 8.64 1.63
C GLU A 78 3.70 9.98 1.35
N PHE A 79 2.72 10.36 2.18
CA PHE A 79 1.99 11.61 2.04
C PHE A 79 1.67 12.25 3.39
N GLY A 80 1.33 13.53 3.36
CA GLY A 80 0.95 14.29 4.55
C GLY A 80 0.04 15.47 4.21
N VAL A 81 -0.97 15.69 5.05
CA VAL A 81 -1.82 16.90 4.96
C VAL A 81 -1.10 18.06 5.65
N ALA A 82 -1.05 19.22 4.99
CA ALA A 82 -0.43 20.43 5.51
C ALA A 82 -1.30 21.66 5.25
N GLN A 83 -1.25 22.63 6.17
CA GLN A 83 -1.80 23.96 5.97
C GLN A 83 -0.77 24.86 5.26
N SER A 84 -1.24 25.72 4.34
CA SER A 84 -0.47 26.81 3.71
C SER A 84 -0.29 28.02 4.62
#